data_AF-A0A8H3GN92-F1
#
_entry.id   AF-A0A8H3GN92-F1
#
_cell.length_a   1.000
_cell.length_b   1.000
_cell.length_c   1.000
_cell.angle_alpha   90.00
_cell.angle_beta   90.00
_cell.angle_gamma   90.00
#
_symmetry.space_group_name_H-M   'P 1'
#
loop_
_entity.id
_entity.type
_entity.pdbx_description
1 polymer ?
#
loop_
_entity_poly.entity_id
_entity_poly.type
_entity_poly.pdbx_seq_one_letter_code
_entity_poly.pdbx_strand_id
1 'polypeptide(L)'
;MLPMPRQIILFWTTLLLVLPGVLSAPAKRTQCTNPIIRRNWNNLSQAKRDAFHKATKCLQTKRSVVESGGASKTLYDDYSYIHLITNQTIHKVGAFYPWHRYFLVMRERDLSECGYTDGIPYWDWTHDAASVSDFKKAKIFDPKTGFGRTGYPEGDNSTASCVENGPYAGMQMNIPEPHCLRRSFNLTSEMPGNWTSEVVKRIMDYPDYINFWNNSERIPHDHIHRAIGGDIRRQYSPNEPLFFIHHSQVDRLWTHWQGRNETRLWDYGGNTVQNVSTNTATLGDPMRFLGLAEDRPVESLMDTLSNGLCYKYDDADY
;
A
#
# COMPACT_ATOMS: atom_id res chain seq x y z
N MET A 1 35.06 -81.55 -38.23
CA MET A 1 35.22 -80.14 -38.62
C MET A 1 33.91 -79.62 -39.14
N LEU A 2 33.20 -78.80 -38.36
CA LEU A 2 32.10 -77.94 -38.82
C LEU A 2 32.07 -76.73 -37.86
N PRO A 3 32.09 -75.49 -38.35
CA PRO A 3 32.45 -74.31 -37.56
C PRO A 3 31.24 -73.65 -36.88
N MET A 4 31.49 -73.05 -35.70
CA MET A 4 30.55 -72.20 -34.97
C MET A 4 30.13 -70.97 -35.79
N PRO A 5 28.84 -70.60 -35.81
CA PRO A 5 28.39 -69.35 -36.42
C PRO A 5 28.62 -68.15 -35.48
N ARG A 6 29.15 -67.08 -36.07
CA ARG A 6 29.40 -65.76 -35.46
C ARG A 6 28.13 -65.13 -34.88
N GLN A 7 28.20 -64.68 -33.63
CA GLN A 7 27.21 -63.79 -33.02
C GLN A 7 27.31 -62.38 -33.64
N ILE A 8 26.18 -61.87 -34.12
CA ILE A 8 26.01 -60.50 -34.58
C ILE A 8 25.53 -59.66 -33.39
N ILE A 9 26.35 -58.69 -32.96
CA ILE A 9 25.99 -57.71 -31.94
C ILE A 9 25.23 -56.56 -32.64
N LEU A 10 23.93 -56.46 -32.39
CA LEU A 10 23.08 -55.34 -32.82
C LEU A 10 23.20 -54.20 -31.81
N PHE A 11 23.82 -53.10 -32.22
CA PHE A 11 23.81 -51.83 -31.48
C PHE A 11 22.42 -51.19 -31.60
N TRP A 12 21.69 -51.11 -30.48
CA TRP A 12 20.47 -50.32 -30.38
C TRP A 12 20.84 -48.85 -30.18
N THR A 13 20.73 -48.03 -31.22
CA THR A 13 20.72 -46.57 -31.09
C THR A 13 19.35 -46.12 -30.60
N THR A 14 19.24 -45.77 -29.32
CA THR A 14 18.07 -45.07 -28.77
C THR A 14 18.07 -43.63 -29.28
N LEU A 15 17.17 -43.34 -30.22
CA LEU A 15 16.87 -41.99 -30.68
C LEU A 15 16.07 -41.28 -29.58
N LEU A 16 16.72 -40.41 -28.80
CA LEU A 16 16.03 -39.48 -27.89
C LEU A 16 15.23 -38.48 -28.73
N LEU A 17 13.91 -38.71 -28.83
CA LEU A 17 12.97 -37.74 -29.34
C LEU A 17 12.96 -36.53 -28.39
N VAL A 18 13.70 -35.48 -28.75
CA VAL A 18 13.53 -34.15 -28.16
C VAL A 18 12.20 -33.62 -28.67
N LEU A 19 11.15 -33.78 -27.86
CA LEU A 19 9.89 -33.08 -28.09
C LEU A 19 10.21 -31.58 -28.05
N PRO A 20 9.91 -30.81 -29.10
CA PRO A 20 9.99 -29.36 -29.01
C PRO A 20 9.06 -28.93 -27.88
N GLY A 21 9.63 -28.39 -26.81
CA GLY A 21 8.86 -27.79 -25.74
C GLY A 21 7.91 -26.80 -26.38
N VAL A 22 6.61 -27.06 -26.28
CA VAL A 22 5.60 -26.08 -26.63
C VAL A 22 5.84 -24.92 -25.68
N LEU A 23 6.49 -23.87 -26.18
CA LEU A 23 6.45 -22.56 -25.57
C LEU A 23 4.97 -22.20 -25.55
N SER A 24 4.30 -22.48 -24.43
CA SER A 24 2.97 -21.97 -24.16
C SER A 24 3.06 -20.47 -24.40
N ALA A 25 2.29 -19.97 -25.37
CA ALA A 25 2.12 -18.53 -25.54
C ALA A 25 1.77 -17.94 -24.15
N PRO A 26 2.36 -16.79 -23.75
CA PRO A 26 2.02 -16.18 -22.48
C PRO A 26 0.51 -16.07 -22.42
N ALA A 27 -0.09 -16.66 -21.38
CA ALA A 27 -1.52 -16.61 -21.17
C ALA A 27 -1.95 -15.15 -21.35
N LYS A 28 -2.89 -14.89 -22.27
CA LYS A 28 -3.41 -13.53 -22.49
C LYS A 28 -3.78 -12.98 -21.11
N ARG A 29 -3.08 -11.92 -20.68
CA ARG A 29 -3.36 -11.23 -19.42
C ARG A 29 -4.86 -10.96 -19.38
N THR A 30 -5.55 -11.49 -18.38
CA THR A 30 -6.98 -11.18 -18.19
C THR A 30 -7.06 -9.71 -17.84
N GLN A 31 -7.33 -8.89 -18.85
CA GLN A 31 -7.36 -7.45 -18.71
C GLN A 31 -8.64 -7.07 -17.94
N CYS A 32 -8.50 -6.21 -16.94
CA CYS A 32 -9.61 -5.72 -16.12
C CYS A 32 -10.72 -5.10 -17.00
N THR A 33 -11.94 -5.61 -16.88
CA THR A 33 -13.10 -5.15 -17.67
C THR A 33 -14.02 -4.20 -16.90
N ASN A 34 -14.08 -4.33 -15.57
CA ASN A 34 -14.93 -3.49 -14.71
C ASN A 34 -14.14 -3.01 -13.49
N PRO A 35 -13.28 -1.97 -13.65
CA PRO A 35 -12.44 -1.50 -12.57
C PRO A 35 -13.26 -0.88 -11.43
N ILE A 36 -12.89 -1.22 -10.19
CA ILE A 36 -13.32 -0.46 -9.01
C ILE A 36 -12.79 0.97 -9.14
N ILE A 37 -13.62 1.96 -8.83
CA ILE A 37 -13.22 3.37 -8.88
C ILE A 37 -12.94 3.87 -7.47
N ARG A 38 -11.68 4.18 -7.18
CA ARG A 38 -11.24 4.87 -5.95
C ARG A 38 -11.48 6.37 -6.10
N ARG A 39 -12.08 6.98 -5.08
CA ARG A 39 -12.59 8.36 -5.14
C ARG A 39 -12.05 9.21 -4.01
N ASN A 40 -12.01 10.52 -4.23
CA ASN A 40 -11.66 11.46 -3.19
C ASN A 40 -12.67 11.38 -2.04
N TRP A 41 -12.20 11.25 -0.79
CA TRP A 41 -13.03 11.25 0.42
C TRP A 41 -14.02 12.41 0.46
N ASN A 42 -13.59 13.59 0.02
CA ASN A 42 -14.39 14.80 0.05
C ASN A 42 -15.60 14.74 -0.90
N ASN A 43 -15.54 13.90 -1.93
CA ASN A 43 -16.58 13.69 -2.93
C ASN A 43 -17.53 12.53 -2.59
N LEU A 44 -17.21 11.72 -1.58
CA LEU A 44 -18.12 10.66 -1.11
C LEU A 44 -19.36 11.25 -0.43
N SER A 45 -20.49 10.55 -0.60
CA SER A 45 -21.70 10.78 0.18
C SER A 45 -21.50 10.34 1.64
N GLN A 46 -22.28 10.90 2.57
CA GLN A 46 -22.16 10.53 3.98
C GLN A 46 -22.41 9.03 4.22
N ALA A 47 -23.39 8.44 3.52
CA ALA A 47 -23.67 7.01 3.63
C ALA A 47 -22.46 6.13 3.26
N LYS A 48 -21.68 6.51 2.24
CA LYS A 48 -20.45 5.79 1.87
C LYS A 48 -19.34 5.95 2.91
N ARG A 49 -19.22 7.13 3.52
CA ARG A 49 -18.28 7.36 4.62
C ARG A 49 -18.63 6.51 5.84
N ASP A 50 -19.91 6.51 6.22
CA ASP A 50 -20.42 5.70 7.34
C ASP A 50 -20.19 4.20 7.10
N ALA A 51 -20.43 3.73 5.86
CA ALA A 51 -20.15 2.35 5.47
C ALA A 51 -18.65 1.99 5.58
N PHE A 52 -17.76 2.88 5.14
CA PHE A 52 -16.31 2.70 5.30
C PHE A 52 -15.89 2.56 6.77
N HIS A 53 -16.38 3.46 7.63
CA HIS A 53 -16.10 3.42 9.07
C HIS A 53 -16.66 2.16 9.74
N LYS A 54 -17.87 1.75 9.36
CA LYS A 54 -18.48 0.51 9.86
C LYS A 54 -17.65 -0.71 9.45
N ALA A 55 -17.26 -0.81 8.18
CA ALA A 55 -16.47 -1.94 7.70
C ALA A 55 -15.08 -1.99 8.34
N THR A 56 -14.42 -0.83 8.49
CA THR A 56 -13.14 -0.71 9.20
C THR A 56 -13.21 -1.26 10.62
N LYS A 57 -14.26 -0.92 11.38
CA LYS A 57 -14.45 -1.45 12.74
C LYS A 57 -14.81 -2.93 12.77
N CYS A 58 -15.53 -3.43 11.76
CA CYS A 58 -15.82 -4.86 11.61
C CYS A 58 -14.54 -5.71 11.51
N LEU A 59 -13.43 -5.18 10.97
CA LEU A 59 -12.17 -5.91 10.94
C LEU A 59 -11.60 -6.22 12.34
N GLN A 60 -11.95 -5.44 13.37
CA GLN A 60 -11.60 -5.74 14.77
C GLN A 60 -12.36 -6.94 15.34
N THR A 61 -13.43 -7.40 14.66
CA THR A 61 -14.19 -8.59 15.09
C THR A 61 -13.78 -9.84 14.33
N LYS A 62 -12.95 -9.71 13.29
CA LYS A 62 -12.43 -10.82 12.49
C LYS A 62 -11.15 -11.34 13.14
N ARG A 63 -10.99 -12.66 13.19
CA ARG A 63 -9.78 -13.29 13.75
C ARG A 63 -8.57 -12.95 12.88
N SER A 64 -7.42 -12.73 13.52
CA SER A 64 -6.11 -12.64 12.85
C SER A 64 -5.84 -13.88 12.00
N VAL A 65 -5.24 -13.67 10.82
CA VAL A 65 -4.82 -14.73 9.88
C VAL A 65 -3.31 -14.90 9.80
N VAL A 66 -2.53 -14.00 10.41
CA VAL A 66 -1.06 -14.06 10.39
C VAL A 66 -0.52 -14.80 11.61
N GLU A 67 0.59 -15.50 11.44
CA GLU A 67 1.27 -16.19 12.55
C GLU A 67 2.15 -15.21 13.33
N SER A 68 1.59 -14.56 14.34
CA SER A 68 2.27 -13.50 15.11
C SER A 68 2.68 -13.90 16.54
N GLY A 69 2.56 -15.18 16.90
CA GLY A 69 2.76 -15.63 18.30
C GLY A 69 1.79 -14.98 19.31
N GLY A 70 0.60 -14.57 18.87
CA GLY A 70 -0.43 -13.94 19.71
C GLY A 70 -0.36 -12.41 19.82
N ALA A 71 0.64 -11.75 19.20
CA ALA A 71 0.69 -10.28 19.14
C ALA A 71 -0.50 -9.68 18.38
N SER A 72 -0.76 -10.16 17.15
CA SER A 72 -1.97 -9.86 16.39
C SER A 72 -3.14 -10.71 16.88
N LYS A 73 -4.27 -10.07 17.19
CA LYS A 73 -5.48 -10.75 17.68
C LYS A 73 -6.59 -10.75 16.64
N THR A 74 -6.63 -9.71 15.83
CA THR A 74 -7.71 -9.46 14.86
C THR A 74 -7.15 -9.23 13.46
N LEU A 75 -7.98 -9.39 12.43
CA LEU A 75 -7.60 -9.05 11.06
C LEU A 75 -7.22 -7.56 10.94
N TYR A 76 -7.79 -6.69 11.78
CA TYR A 76 -7.35 -5.30 11.85
C TYR A 76 -5.89 -5.17 12.31
N ASP A 77 -5.50 -5.94 13.34
CA ASP A 77 -4.14 -5.91 13.90
C ASP A 77 -3.09 -6.47 12.93
N ASP A 78 -3.48 -7.40 12.04
CA ASP A 78 -2.58 -8.03 11.05
C ASP A 78 -1.88 -6.99 10.19
N TYR A 79 -2.61 -5.96 9.75
CA TYR A 79 -2.06 -4.88 8.94
C TYR A 79 -0.95 -4.13 9.68
N SER A 80 -1.18 -3.77 10.94
CA SER A 80 -0.18 -3.09 11.78
C SER A 80 1.01 -3.99 12.09
N TYR A 81 0.76 -5.28 12.35
CA TYR A 81 1.79 -6.25 12.65
C TYR A 81 2.74 -6.46 11.46
N ILE A 82 2.21 -6.75 10.27
CA ILE A 82 3.08 -7.02 9.12
C ILE A 82 3.87 -5.77 8.70
N HIS A 83 3.27 -4.59 8.78
CA HIS A 83 3.92 -3.33 8.45
C HIS A 83 5.05 -3.01 9.45
N LEU A 84 4.84 -3.32 10.75
CA LEU A 84 5.87 -3.21 11.78
C LEU A 84 7.06 -4.15 11.49
N ILE A 85 6.80 -5.42 11.21
CA ILE A 85 7.83 -6.46 11.04
C ILE A 85 8.61 -6.28 9.72
N THR A 86 7.94 -5.88 8.65
CA THR A 86 8.57 -5.74 7.31
C THR A 86 9.12 -4.35 7.04
N ASN A 87 9.03 -3.42 8.00
CA ASN A 87 9.35 -1.99 7.82
C ASN A 87 10.65 -1.73 7.03
N GLN A 88 11.72 -2.46 7.32
CA GLN A 88 13.04 -2.29 6.69
C GLN A 88 13.12 -2.68 5.21
N THR A 89 12.14 -3.42 4.70
CA THR A 89 12.07 -3.89 3.32
C THR A 89 10.87 -3.33 2.56
N ILE A 90 10.16 -2.35 3.13
CA ILE A 90 8.97 -1.74 2.50
C ILE A 90 8.98 -0.20 2.50
N HIS A 91 9.88 0.46 3.25
CA HIS A 91 10.09 1.91 3.22
C HIS A 91 11.52 2.23 2.87
N LYS A 92 11.76 3.38 2.21
CA LYS A 92 13.09 3.80 1.74
C LYS A 92 13.80 2.71 0.92
N VAL A 93 13.02 1.89 0.21
CA VAL A 93 13.44 0.83 -0.72
C VAL A 93 12.59 0.85 -1.99
N GLY A 94 13.09 0.25 -3.08
CA GLY A 94 12.39 0.18 -4.35
C GLY A 94 10.98 -0.41 -4.23
N ALA A 95 10.77 -1.39 -3.34
CA ALA A 95 9.50 -2.07 -3.17
C ALA A 95 8.38 -1.22 -2.52
N PHE A 96 8.66 0.03 -2.11
CA PHE A 96 7.69 0.89 -1.40
C PHE A 96 6.32 0.95 -2.07
N TYR A 97 6.29 1.36 -3.34
CA TYR A 97 5.05 1.52 -4.07
C TYR A 97 4.30 0.20 -4.35
N PRO A 98 4.91 -0.82 -4.97
CA PRO A 98 4.20 -2.07 -5.26
C PRO A 98 3.72 -2.77 -3.97
N TRP A 99 4.51 -2.75 -2.89
CA TRP A 99 4.10 -3.35 -1.62
C TRP A 99 2.87 -2.63 -1.02
N HIS A 100 2.90 -1.30 -0.93
CA HIS A 100 1.77 -0.52 -0.40
C HIS A 100 0.53 -0.58 -1.29
N ARG A 101 0.70 -0.67 -2.62
CA ARG A 101 -0.39 -0.92 -3.55
C ARG A 101 -1.11 -2.23 -3.25
N TYR A 102 -0.37 -3.33 -3.05
CA TYR A 102 -1.01 -4.59 -2.72
C TYR A 102 -1.69 -4.55 -1.35
N PHE A 103 -1.04 -3.90 -0.39
CA PHE A 103 -1.56 -3.73 0.96
C PHE A 103 -2.94 -3.03 0.95
N LEU A 104 -3.13 -2.02 0.09
CA LEU A 104 -4.43 -1.38 -0.14
C LEU A 104 -5.46 -2.33 -0.77
N VAL A 105 -5.05 -3.14 -1.75
CA VAL A 105 -5.93 -4.10 -2.44
C VAL A 105 -6.42 -5.17 -1.46
N MET A 106 -5.55 -5.67 -0.60
CA MET A 106 -5.93 -6.61 0.46
C MET A 106 -6.89 -5.96 1.46
N ARG A 107 -6.65 -4.71 1.85
CA ARG A 107 -7.55 -3.97 2.73
C ARG A 107 -8.93 -3.78 2.10
N GLU A 108 -8.98 -3.44 0.81
CA GLU A 108 -10.22 -3.28 0.04
C GLU A 108 -11.02 -4.60 -0.02
N ARG A 109 -10.35 -5.73 -0.27
CA ARG A 109 -10.97 -7.06 -0.20
C ARG A 109 -11.60 -7.32 1.18
N ASP A 110 -10.84 -7.11 2.24
CA ASP A 110 -11.30 -7.39 3.60
C ASP A 110 -12.42 -6.43 4.05
N LEU A 111 -12.38 -5.16 3.61
CA LEU A 111 -13.49 -4.21 3.80
C LEU A 111 -14.76 -4.67 3.08
N SER A 112 -14.63 -5.25 1.89
CA SER A 112 -15.76 -5.85 1.16
C SER A 112 -16.41 -7.00 1.92
N GLU A 113 -15.62 -7.85 2.59
CA GLU A 113 -16.16 -8.90 3.47
C GLU A 113 -16.88 -8.35 4.71
N CYS A 114 -16.64 -7.08 5.05
CA CYS A 114 -17.33 -6.33 6.08
C CYS A 114 -18.44 -5.41 5.50
N GLY A 115 -18.79 -5.57 4.22
CA GLY A 115 -19.93 -4.91 3.57
C GLY A 115 -19.62 -3.56 2.93
N TYR A 116 -18.36 -3.16 2.79
CA TYR A 116 -17.96 -1.96 2.04
C TYR A 116 -17.41 -2.35 0.66
N THR A 117 -18.23 -2.20 -0.38
CA THR A 117 -17.92 -2.64 -1.74
C THR A 117 -17.43 -1.53 -2.68
N ASP A 118 -17.38 -0.29 -2.19
CA ASP A 118 -16.73 0.82 -2.90
C ASP A 118 -15.19 0.67 -2.82
N GLY A 119 -14.48 1.28 -3.77
CA GLY A 119 -13.02 1.33 -3.72
C GLY A 119 -12.52 2.16 -2.54
N ILE A 120 -11.34 1.81 -2.02
CA ILE A 120 -10.75 2.53 -0.89
C ILE A 120 -10.53 4.01 -1.28
N PRO A 121 -11.11 4.96 -0.54
CA PRO A 121 -11.03 6.36 -0.92
C PRO A 121 -9.61 6.89 -0.76
N TYR A 122 -9.31 8.00 -1.43
CA TYR A 122 -8.06 8.74 -1.25
C TYR A 122 -8.34 10.11 -0.63
N TRP A 123 -7.32 10.67 0.04
CA TRP A 123 -7.35 12.03 0.57
C TRP A 123 -6.30 12.85 -0.15
N ASP A 124 -6.75 13.78 -0.98
CA ASP A 124 -5.85 14.73 -1.62
C ASP A 124 -5.46 15.84 -0.63
N TRP A 125 -4.33 15.63 0.06
CA TRP A 125 -3.80 16.54 1.07
C TRP A 125 -3.41 17.91 0.53
N THR A 126 -3.24 18.05 -0.78
CA THR A 126 -2.72 19.29 -1.36
C THR A 126 -3.72 20.45 -1.24
N HIS A 127 -5.01 20.13 -1.08
CA HIS A 127 -6.05 21.10 -0.75
C HIS A 127 -5.93 21.68 0.66
N ASP A 128 -5.21 20.98 1.55
CA ASP A 128 -5.04 21.32 2.95
C ASP A 128 -3.62 21.82 3.26
N ALA A 129 -2.86 22.24 2.23
CA ALA A 129 -1.44 22.57 2.31
C ALA A 129 -1.12 24.08 2.52
N ALA A 130 -2.13 24.95 2.60
CA ALA A 130 -1.92 26.39 2.66
C ALA A 130 -1.36 26.88 4.00
N SER A 131 -1.75 26.25 5.12
CA SER A 131 -1.25 26.58 6.45
C SER A 131 -1.45 25.44 7.45
N VAL A 132 -0.82 25.52 8.62
CA VAL A 132 -1.07 24.59 9.74
C VAL A 132 -2.54 24.63 10.18
N SER A 133 -3.17 25.82 10.14
CA SER A 133 -4.60 25.97 10.47
C SER A 133 -5.47 25.21 9.47
N ASP A 134 -5.18 25.31 8.18
CA ASP A 134 -5.97 24.65 7.14
C ASP A 134 -5.83 23.13 7.23
N PHE A 135 -4.60 22.64 7.43
CA PHE A 135 -4.38 21.21 7.69
C PHE A 135 -5.18 20.71 8.90
N LYS A 136 -5.08 21.40 10.05
CA LYS A 136 -5.84 21.02 11.25
C LYS A 136 -7.36 21.12 11.02
N LYS A 137 -7.84 21.95 10.10
CA LYS A 137 -9.28 22.13 9.76
C LYS A 137 -9.75 21.28 8.59
N ALA A 138 -8.87 20.50 7.96
CA ALA A 138 -9.19 19.64 6.84
C ALA A 138 -10.44 18.78 7.13
N LYS A 139 -11.32 18.64 6.13
CA LYS A 139 -12.58 17.89 6.25
C LYS A 139 -12.37 16.44 6.67
N ILE A 140 -11.20 15.87 6.33
CA ILE A 140 -10.83 14.52 6.75
C ILE A 140 -10.78 14.35 8.28
N PHE A 141 -10.55 15.42 9.04
CA PHE A 141 -10.51 15.42 10.52
C PHE A 141 -11.84 15.86 11.16
N ASP A 142 -12.87 16.16 10.37
CA ASP A 142 -14.18 16.47 10.90
C ASP A 142 -14.76 15.25 11.66
N PRO A 143 -15.28 15.41 12.90
CA PRO A 143 -15.79 14.27 13.68
C PRO A 143 -17.03 13.60 13.09
N LYS A 144 -17.80 14.27 12.22
CA LYS A 144 -19.03 13.70 11.65
C LYS A 144 -18.81 13.11 10.26
N THR A 145 -18.01 13.81 9.46
CA THR A 145 -17.82 13.53 8.04
C THR A 145 -16.42 13.01 7.72
N GLY A 146 -15.58 12.80 8.73
CA GLY A 146 -14.21 12.32 8.63
C GLY A 146 -13.83 11.40 9.78
N PHE A 147 -12.59 11.49 10.23
CA PHE A 147 -11.92 10.52 11.11
C PHE A 147 -11.82 11.01 12.56
N GLY A 148 -12.36 12.19 12.85
CA GLY A 148 -12.17 12.87 14.13
C GLY A 148 -10.79 13.51 14.26
N ARG A 149 -10.59 14.18 15.39
CA ARG A 149 -9.39 14.96 15.72
C ARG A 149 -8.51 14.21 16.74
N THR A 150 -7.49 14.88 17.24
CA THR A 150 -6.77 14.48 18.46
C THR A 150 -7.62 14.71 19.72
N GLY A 151 -7.31 14.02 20.82
CA GLY A 151 -7.84 14.33 22.15
C GLY A 151 -7.28 15.62 22.75
N TYR A 152 -7.93 16.13 23.80
CA TYR A 152 -7.56 17.36 24.51
C TYR A 152 -7.15 17.09 25.97
N PRO A 153 -6.04 17.68 26.48
CA PRO A 153 -5.08 18.50 25.75
C PRO A 153 -4.36 17.71 24.66
N GLU A 154 -3.98 18.39 23.57
CA GLU A 154 -3.23 17.78 22.48
C GLU A 154 -1.82 17.41 22.98
N GLY A 155 -1.49 16.12 22.94
CA GLY A 155 -0.17 15.62 23.29
C GLY A 155 0.87 15.96 22.22
N ASP A 156 2.13 15.64 22.51
CA ASP A 156 3.27 15.84 21.62
C ASP A 156 3.64 14.54 20.86
N ASN A 157 4.85 14.51 20.28
CA ASN A 157 5.36 13.31 19.61
C ASN A 157 5.56 12.11 20.55
N SER A 158 5.73 12.35 21.84
CA SER A 158 6.10 11.34 22.83
C SER A 158 4.88 10.80 23.56
N THR A 159 3.97 11.71 23.90
CA THR A 159 2.76 11.43 24.66
C THR A 159 1.61 11.06 23.74
N ALA A 160 1.36 11.89 22.72
CA ALA A 160 0.13 11.91 21.92
C ALA A 160 -1.14 11.85 22.80
N SER A 161 -2.31 11.98 22.20
CA SER A 161 -3.57 11.90 22.96
C SER A 161 -4.51 10.89 22.31
N CYS A 162 -5.29 10.17 23.12
CA CYS A 162 -6.34 9.30 22.62
C CYS A 162 -7.27 10.10 21.71
N VAL A 163 -7.75 9.50 20.63
CA VAL A 163 -8.83 10.07 19.83
C VAL A 163 -10.11 10.07 20.65
N GLU A 164 -10.70 11.25 20.86
CA GLU A 164 -11.87 11.45 21.76
C GLU A 164 -13.17 11.77 21.01
N ASN A 165 -13.12 11.96 19.69
CA ASN A 165 -14.32 12.26 18.90
C ASN A 165 -14.32 11.55 17.54
N GLY A 166 -15.50 11.54 16.92
CA GLY A 166 -15.74 10.92 15.63
C GLY A 166 -15.80 9.39 15.67
N PRO A 167 -15.74 8.73 14.50
CA PRO A 167 -16.08 7.30 14.37
C PRO A 167 -15.18 6.32 15.14
N TYR A 168 -14.01 6.80 15.57
CA TYR A 168 -12.94 6.03 16.22
C TYR A 168 -12.62 6.52 17.64
N ALA A 169 -13.48 7.35 18.23
CA ALA A 169 -13.34 7.77 19.62
C ALA A 169 -13.21 6.56 20.56
N GLY A 170 -12.15 6.52 21.38
CA GLY A 170 -11.90 5.44 22.34
C GLY A 170 -11.56 4.07 21.73
N MET A 171 -11.33 3.98 20.42
CA MET A 171 -10.94 2.73 19.74
C MET A 171 -9.64 2.18 20.35
N GLN A 172 -9.62 0.88 20.67
CA GLN A 172 -8.46 0.21 21.29
C GLN A 172 -7.65 -0.53 20.23
N MET A 173 -6.33 -0.39 20.30
CA MET A 173 -5.32 -1.05 19.47
C MET A 173 -4.62 -2.14 20.29
N ASN A 174 -4.12 -3.19 19.62
CA ASN A 174 -3.32 -4.25 20.28
C ASN A 174 -1.81 -4.17 19.98
N ILE A 175 -1.42 -3.54 18.88
CA ILE A 175 -0.03 -3.46 18.39
C ILE A 175 0.52 -2.06 18.66
N PRO A 176 1.73 -1.86 19.21
CA PRO A 176 2.67 -2.89 19.65
C PRO A 176 2.27 -3.50 21.00
N GLU A 177 1.52 -2.75 21.80
CA GLU A 177 0.88 -3.19 23.03
C GLU A 177 -0.53 -2.58 23.13
N PRO A 178 -1.41 -3.03 24.05
CA PRO A 178 -2.73 -2.44 24.21
C PRO A 178 -2.70 -0.94 24.55
N HIS A 179 -3.37 -0.12 23.74
CA HIS A 179 -3.57 1.32 23.98
C HIS A 179 -4.80 1.84 23.21
N CYS A 180 -5.25 3.06 23.51
CA CYS A 180 -6.21 3.77 22.66
C CYS A 180 -5.54 4.23 21.35
N LEU A 181 -6.28 4.37 20.25
CA LEU A 181 -5.80 5.05 19.05
C LEU A 181 -5.36 6.48 19.40
N ARG A 182 -4.13 6.86 19.04
CA ARG A 182 -3.55 8.17 19.40
C ARG A 182 -3.22 9.03 18.18
N ARG A 183 -3.38 10.35 18.35
CA ARG A 183 -2.94 11.40 17.41
C ARG A 183 -2.22 12.52 18.15
N SER A 184 -1.44 13.30 17.42
CA SER A 184 -0.88 14.57 17.89
C SER A 184 -0.53 15.41 16.68
N PHE A 185 -1.37 16.40 16.32
CA PHE A 185 -1.13 17.23 15.15
C PHE A 185 0.11 18.10 15.37
N ASN A 186 1.26 17.53 15.05
CA ASN A 186 2.57 18.05 15.34
C ASN A 186 3.20 18.64 14.06
N LEU A 187 2.72 19.83 13.71
CA LEU A 187 3.19 20.57 12.54
C LEU A 187 4.03 21.77 12.96
N THR A 188 5.15 21.97 12.28
CA THR A 188 5.81 23.28 12.21
C THR A 188 5.13 24.12 11.13
N SER A 189 5.33 25.44 11.16
CA SER A 189 4.75 26.37 10.17
C SER A 189 5.15 26.08 8.72
N GLU A 190 6.34 25.52 8.51
CA GLU A 190 6.88 25.21 7.18
C GLU A 190 6.40 23.86 6.63
N MET A 191 5.91 22.97 7.51
CA MET A 191 5.60 21.60 7.14
C MET A 191 4.61 21.49 5.96
N PRO A 192 3.51 22.28 5.91
CA PRO A 192 2.58 22.27 4.78
C PRO A 192 3.20 22.53 3.41
N GLY A 193 4.33 23.24 3.37
CA GLY A 193 5.13 23.43 2.17
C GLY A 193 5.64 22.15 1.52
N ASN A 194 5.57 20.98 2.18
CA ASN A 194 6.04 19.70 1.67
C ASN A 194 4.96 18.92 0.88
N TRP A 195 3.70 19.35 0.85
CA TRP A 195 2.64 18.65 0.11
C TRP A 195 1.74 19.61 -0.66
N THR A 196 2.25 20.77 -1.05
CA THR A 196 1.52 21.67 -1.94
C THR A 196 1.38 21.05 -3.33
N SER A 197 0.38 21.49 -4.09
CA SER A 197 0.22 21.05 -5.50
C SER A 197 1.47 21.33 -6.34
N GLU A 198 2.20 22.41 -6.07
CA GLU A 198 3.46 22.73 -6.75
C GLU A 198 4.57 21.71 -6.44
N VAL A 199 4.69 21.29 -5.18
CA VAL A 199 5.66 20.27 -4.78
C VAL A 199 5.34 18.94 -5.45
N VAL A 200 4.06 18.54 -5.43
CA VAL A 200 3.61 17.32 -6.09
C VAL A 200 3.90 17.36 -7.59
N LYS A 201 3.60 18.47 -8.29
CA LYS A 201 3.90 18.62 -9.72
C LYS A 201 5.38 18.39 -10.03
N ARG A 202 6.28 19.05 -9.29
CA ARG A 202 7.73 18.85 -9.47
C ARG A 202 8.16 17.40 -9.27
N ILE A 203 7.57 16.70 -8.31
CA ILE A 203 7.85 15.27 -8.07
C ILE A 203 7.36 14.43 -9.25
N MET A 204 6.17 14.71 -9.77
CA MET A 204 5.58 13.98 -10.91
C MET A 204 6.38 14.15 -12.21
N ASP A 205 7.23 15.19 -12.29
CA ASP A 205 8.09 15.48 -13.44
C ASP A 205 9.42 14.71 -13.43
N TYR A 206 9.77 14.01 -12.33
CA TYR A 206 10.97 13.16 -12.32
C TYR A 206 10.90 12.10 -13.42
N PRO A 207 11.98 11.92 -14.21
CA PRO A 207 11.95 11.09 -15.41
C PRO A 207 11.96 9.59 -15.10
N ASP A 208 12.54 9.21 -13.96
CA ASP A 208 12.77 7.83 -13.53
C ASP A 208 12.11 7.51 -12.18
N TYR A 209 11.86 6.21 -11.97
CA TYR A 209 11.22 5.69 -10.76
C TYR A 209 11.99 6.05 -9.49
N ILE A 210 13.33 5.94 -9.50
CA ILE A 210 14.14 6.12 -8.28
C ILE A 210 13.98 7.56 -7.75
N ASN A 211 14.09 8.56 -8.63
CA ASN A 211 13.91 9.95 -8.24
C ASN A 211 12.46 10.28 -7.88
N PHE A 212 11.48 9.77 -8.63
CA PHE A 212 10.07 9.94 -8.30
C PHE A 212 9.77 9.39 -6.89
N TRP A 213 10.09 8.11 -6.66
CA TRP A 213 9.83 7.40 -5.43
C TRP A 213 10.57 8.00 -4.23
N ASN A 214 11.87 8.27 -4.36
CA ASN A 214 12.63 8.78 -3.23
C ASN A 214 12.11 10.16 -2.77
N ASN A 215 11.67 11.02 -3.70
CA ASN A 215 11.13 12.34 -3.37
C ASN A 215 9.67 12.26 -2.89
N SER A 216 8.80 11.48 -3.52
CA SER A 216 7.41 11.32 -3.08
C SER A 216 7.31 10.68 -1.70
N GLU A 217 8.15 9.69 -1.39
CA GLU A 217 8.14 9.02 -0.10
C GLU A 217 8.68 9.93 1.03
N ARG A 218 9.77 10.65 0.78
CA ARG A 218 10.46 11.46 1.81
C ARG A 218 9.86 12.85 2.03
N ILE A 219 9.18 13.37 1.02
CA ILE A 219 8.62 14.72 1.07
C ILE A 219 7.14 14.63 1.47
N PRO A 220 6.14 14.44 0.59
CA PRO A 220 4.75 14.47 1.03
C PRO A 220 4.37 13.29 1.95
N HIS A 221 4.73 12.04 1.63
CA HIS A 221 4.34 10.88 2.44
C HIS A 221 4.84 10.98 3.89
N ASP A 222 6.15 11.11 4.08
CA ASP A 222 6.75 11.22 5.42
C ASP A 222 6.19 12.43 6.21
N HIS A 223 5.98 13.57 5.54
CA HIS A 223 5.50 14.78 6.22
C HIS A 223 4.02 14.71 6.60
N ILE A 224 3.16 14.03 5.83
CA ILE A 224 1.77 13.78 6.25
C ILE A 224 1.72 12.84 7.44
N HIS A 225 2.51 11.76 7.44
CA HIS A 225 2.65 10.87 8.60
C HIS A 225 3.11 11.65 9.86
N ARG A 226 4.07 12.56 9.71
CA ARG A 226 4.56 13.42 10.81
C ARG A 226 3.51 14.43 11.27
N ALA A 227 2.77 15.03 10.33
CA ALA A 227 1.80 16.09 10.60
C ALA A 227 0.61 15.59 11.43
N ILE A 228 0.17 14.35 11.21
CA ILE A 228 -0.94 13.75 11.98
C ILE A 228 -0.45 13.27 13.36
N GLY A 229 0.79 12.76 13.44
CA GLY A 229 1.41 12.28 14.67
C GLY A 229 0.71 11.07 15.30
N GLY A 230 1.00 10.80 16.57
CA GLY A 230 0.52 9.60 17.25
C GLY A 230 0.89 8.29 16.54
N ASP A 231 -0.08 7.39 16.39
CA ASP A 231 0.17 6.02 15.88
C ASP A 231 0.59 6.02 14.42
N ILE A 232 0.02 6.90 13.58
CA ILE A 232 0.33 6.93 12.15
C ILE A 232 1.79 7.31 11.87
N ARG A 233 2.51 7.92 12.83
CA ARG A 233 3.93 8.26 12.68
C ARG A 233 4.87 7.07 12.98
N ARG A 234 4.33 5.97 13.49
CA ARG A 234 5.11 4.83 13.99
C ARG A 234 5.17 3.71 12.95
N GLN A 235 6.00 2.70 13.20
CA GLN A 235 6.11 1.53 12.31
C GLN A 235 4.84 0.68 12.29
N TYR A 236 3.94 0.86 13.24
CA TYR A 236 2.60 0.28 13.30
C TYR A 236 1.52 1.29 12.82
N SER A 237 1.89 2.19 11.91
CA SER A 237 1.01 3.24 11.40
C SER A 237 -0.35 2.77 10.84
N PRO A 238 -0.52 1.52 10.34
CA PRO A 238 -1.85 1.03 9.96
C PRO A 238 -2.86 0.91 11.11
N ASN A 239 -2.45 1.09 12.38
CA ASN A 239 -3.37 1.26 13.50
C ASN A 239 -4.33 2.42 13.27
N GLU A 240 -3.86 3.48 12.63
CA GLU A 240 -4.66 4.64 12.27
C GLU A 240 -5.43 4.35 10.96
N PRO A 241 -6.77 4.34 10.96
CA PRO A 241 -7.56 4.15 9.74
C PRO A 241 -7.22 5.12 8.59
N LEU A 242 -6.78 6.35 8.89
CA LEU A 242 -6.31 7.30 7.89
C LEU A 242 -5.10 6.83 7.08
N PHE A 243 -4.31 5.86 7.59
CA PHE A 243 -3.19 5.25 6.88
C PHE A 243 -3.59 4.83 5.47
N PHE A 244 -4.70 4.11 5.32
CA PHE A 244 -5.07 3.53 4.03
C PHE A 244 -5.57 4.58 3.04
N ILE A 245 -6.16 5.68 3.53
CA ILE A 245 -6.65 6.77 2.68
C ILE A 245 -5.50 7.68 2.26
N HIS A 246 -4.53 7.88 3.15
CA HIS A 246 -3.25 8.47 2.83
C HIS A 246 -2.54 7.63 1.76
N HIS A 247 -2.30 6.35 2.01
CA HIS A 247 -1.61 5.48 1.04
C HIS A 247 -2.38 5.32 -0.28
N SER A 248 -3.71 5.43 -0.30
CA SER A 248 -4.48 5.49 -1.54
C SER A 248 -4.17 6.74 -2.39
N GLN A 249 -3.90 7.89 -1.78
CA GLN A 249 -3.39 9.07 -2.50
C GLN A 249 -1.94 8.88 -2.94
N VAL A 250 -1.09 8.23 -2.13
CA VAL A 250 0.30 7.89 -2.53
C VAL A 250 0.28 7.00 -3.78
N ASP A 251 -0.52 5.92 -3.78
CA ASP A 251 -0.71 5.02 -4.91
C ASP A 251 -1.32 5.73 -6.13
N ARG A 252 -2.24 6.68 -5.91
CA ARG A 252 -2.78 7.54 -6.97
C ARG A 252 -1.69 8.32 -7.69
N LEU A 253 -0.78 8.95 -6.95
CA LEU A 253 0.34 9.69 -7.55
C LEU A 253 1.23 8.79 -8.40
N TRP A 254 1.52 7.56 -7.93
CA TRP A 254 2.31 6.61 -8.72
C TRP A 254 1.57 6.13 -9.97
N THR A 255 0.28 5.81 -9.84
CA THR A 255 -0.56 5.42 -10.98
C THR A 255 -0.55 6.49 -12.07
N HIS A 256 -0.70 7.76 -11.69
CA HIS A 256 -0.64 8.89 -12.62
C HIS A 256 0.77 9.10 -13.20
N TRP A 257 1.81 8.94 -12.38
CA TRP A 257 3.19 9.05 -12.86
C TRP A 257 3.52 7.97 -13.90
N GLN A 258 3.05 6.74 -13.70
CA GLN A 258 3.13 5.64 -14.67
C GLN A 258 2.34 5.96 -15.95
N GLY A 259 1.16 6.57 -15.82
CA GLY A 259 0.29 6.95 -16.95
C GLY A 259 0.84 8.05 -17.87
N ARG A 260 1.79 8.87 -17.39
CA ARG A 260 2.40 9.96 -18.19
C ARG A 260 3.32 9.47 -19.31
N ASN A 261 3.82 8.23 -19.24
CA ASN A 261 4.69 7.65 -20.27
C ASN A 261 4.62 6.12 -20.22
N GLU A 262 4.35 5.47 -21.36
CA GLU A 262 4.20 4.01 -21.46
C GLU A 262 5.43 3.22 -20.92
N THR A 263 6.63 3.80 -20.98
CA THR A 263 7.84 3.14 -20.44
C THR A 263 7.85 3.10 -18.92
N ARG A 264 7.16 4.05 -18.24
CA ARG A 264 7.14 4.17 -16.77
C ARG A 264 6.32 3.07 -16.11
N LEU A 265 5.43 2.39 -16.86
CA LEU A 265 4.68 1.27 -16.31
C LEU A 265 5.60 0.19 -15.73
N TRP A 266 6.76 -0.03 -16.34
CA TRP A 266 7.73 -1.05 -15.92
C TRP A 266 9.02 -0.44 -15.35
N ASP A 267 9.07 0.88 -15.16
CA ASP A 267 10.23 1.54 -14.55
C ASP A 267 10.25 1.26 -13.05
N TYR A 268 11.31 0.61 -12.60
CA TYR A 268 11.48 0.11 -11.24
C TYR A 268 12.96 -0.06 -10.91
N GLY A 269 13.33 0.25 -9.68
CA GLY A 269 14.69 0.08 -9.19
C GLY A 269 14.86 0.62 -7.79
N GLY A 270 16.10 0.62 -7.31
CA GLY A 270 16.50 1.07 -5.98
C GLY A 270 17.08 -0.06 -5.15
N ASN A 271 17.21 0.18 -3.86
CA ASN A 271 17.70 -0.77 -2.88
C ASN A 271 16.56 -1.69 -2.37
N THR A 272 16.91 -2.91 -1.93
CA THR A 272 15.95 -3.88 -1.38
C THR A 272 15.78 -3.80 0.14
N VAL A 273 16.72 -3.13 0.83
CA VAL A 273 16.71 -2.93 2.28
C VAL A 273 17.11 -1.49 2.62
N GLN A 274 16.51 -0.92 3.66
CA GLN A 274 16.79 0.43 4.14
C GLN A 274 18.28 0.70 4.37
N ASN A 275 18.66 1.98 4.23
CA ASN A 275 20.01 2.50 4.49
C ASN A 275 21.11 1.90 3.61
N VAL A 276 20.72 1.24 2.51
CA VAL A 276 21.61 0.77 1.46
C VAL A 276 21.30 1.57 0.20
N SER A 277 22.32 2.04 -0.52
CA SER A 277 22.15 2.86 -1.72
C SER A 277 22.38 2.09 -3.03
N THR A 278 22.86 0.84 -2.97
CA THR A 278 23.03 0.01 -4.16
C THR A 278 21.70 -0.33 -4.78
N ASN A 279 21.61 -0.14 -6.10
CA ASN A 279 20.46 -0.50 -6.91
C ASN A 279 20.46 -2.02 -7.14
N THR A 280 19.76 -2.77 -6.29
CA THR A 280 19.69 -4.23 -6.31
C THR A 280 18.27 -4.77 -6.52
N ALA A 281 17.26 -3.89 -6.51
CA ALA A 281 15.88 -4.30 -6.64
C ALA A 281 15.55 -4.68 -8.09
N THR A 282 14.79 -5.76 -8.26
CA THR A 282 14.34 -6.25 -9.57
C THR A 282 12.83 -6.46 -9.61
N LEU A 283 12.26 -6.45 -10.82
CA LEU A 283 10.85 -6.73 -11.05
C LEU A 283 10.44 -8.17 -10.62
N GLY A 284 11.40 -9.09 -10.52
CA GLY A 284 11.16 -10.46 -10.07
C GLY A 284 11.23 -10.63 -8.54
N ASP A 285 11.59 -9.59 -7.79
CA ASP A 285 11.74 -9.69 -6.33
C ASP A 285 10.39 -10.04 -5.68
N PRO A 286 10.34 -11.03 -4.77
CA PRO A 286 9.11 -11.39 -4.08
C PRO A 286 8.81 -10.38 -2.98
N MET A 287 7.55 -9.94 -2.90
CA MET A 287 7.04 -9.15 -1.79
C MET A 287 6.35 -10.06 -0.77
N ARG A 288 6.81 -9.97 0.48
CA ARG A 288 6.34 -10.83 1.58
C ARG A 288 5.19 -10.18 2.34
N PHE A 289 4.13 -10.95 2.58
CA PHE A 289 2.94 -10.52 3.35
C PHE A 289 2.64 -11.36 4.59
N LEU A 290 3.52 -12.31 4.93
CA LEU A 290 3.49 -13.07 6.20
C LEU A 290 2.13 -13.74 6.49
N GLY A 291 1.46 -14.23 5.45
CA GLY A 291 0.18 -14.92 5.53
C GLY A 291 -1.06 -14.02 5.38
N LEU A 292 -0.92 -12.69 5.41
CA LEU A 292 -2.05 -11.79 5.12
C LEU A 292 -2.50 -11.91 3.65
N ALA A 293 -1.52 -12.12 2.76
CA ALA A 293 -1.71 -12.31 1.34
C ALA A 293 -0.67 -13.29 0.78
N GLU A 294 -0.89 -13.80 -0.42
CA GLU A 294 0.12 -14.56 -1.17
C GLU A 294 1.32 -13.68 -1.51
N ASP A 295 2.53 -14.25 -1.44
CA ASP A 295 3.74 -13.56 -1.88
C ASP A 295 3.76 -13.46 -3.40
N ARG A 296 3.99 -12.24 -3.92
CA ARG A 296 3.93 -11.94 -5.35
C ARG A 296 5.18 -11.21 -5.81
N PRO A 297 5.65 -11.42 -7.07
CA PRO A 297 6.74 -10.63 -7.61
C PRO A 297 6.29 -9.19 -7.90
N VAL A 298 7.22 -8.24 -7.85
CA VAL A 298 6.97 -6.81 -8.11
C VAL A 298 6.24 -6.58 -9.43
N GLU A 299 6.66 -7.23 -10.52
CA GLU A 299 6.05 -7.07 -11.86
C GLU A 299 4.55 -7.32 -11.88
N SER A 300 4.06 -8.16 -10.96
CA SER A 300 2.64 -8.51 -10.91
C SER A 300 1.77 -7.39 -10.35
N LEU A 301 2.35 -6.31 -9.80
CA LEU A 301 1.64 -5.20 -9.17
C LEU A 301 1.85 -3.85 -9.85
N MET A 302 2.64 -3.83 -10.93
CA MET A 302 2.99 -2.58 -11.60
C MET A 302 1.79 -1.94 -12.32
N ASP A 303 0.82 -2.73 -12.77
CA ASP A 303 -0.33 -2.27 -13.55
C ASP A 303 -1.64 -2.52 -12.77
N THR A 304 -2.39 -1.45 -12.49
CA THR A 304 -3.63 -1.50 -11.69
C THR A 304 -4.80 -2.21 -12.40
N LEU A 305 -4.62 -2.59 -13.67
CA LEU A 305 -5.64 -3.21 -14.53
C LEU A 305 -5.27 -4.63 -14.98
N SER A 306 -4.21 -5.23 -14.43
CA SER A 306 -3.78 -6.58 -14.78
C SER A 306 -3.35 -7.41 -13.58
N ASN A 307 -3.10 -8.71 -13.82
CA ASN A 307 -2.61 -9.65 -12.80
C ASN A 307 -3.49 -9.70 -11.54
N GLY A 308 -4.82 -9.64 -11.70
CA GLY A 308 -5.77 -9.66 -10.58
C GLY A 308 -5.97 -8.31 -9.89
N LEU A 309 -5.23 -7.26 -10.27
CA LEU A 309 -5.61 -5.88 -9.98
C LEU A 309 -6.66 -5.41 -10.99
N CYS A 310 -7.64 -4.64 -10.51
CA CYS A 310 -8.70 -4.11 -11.36
C CYS A 310 -9.32 -2.84 -10.74
N TYR A 311 -8.56 -1.74 -10.74
CA TYR A 311 -9.05 -0.45 -10.22
C TYR A 311 -8.47 0.75 -10.95
N LYS A 312 -9.17 1.89 -10.82
CA LYS A 312 -8.78 3.22 -11.30
C LYS A 312 -9.07 4.29 -10.25
N TYR A 313 -8.48 5.46 -10.44
CA TYR A 313 -8.86 6.68 -9.74
C TYR A 313 -9.89 7.47 -10.57
N ASP A 314 -10.74 8.26 -9.91
CA ASP A 314 -11.82 9.00 -10.57
C ASP A 314 -11.43 10.32 -11.23
N ASP A 315 -10.14 10.66 -11.18
CA ASP A 315 -9.58 11.80 -11.88
C ASP A 315 -8.59 11.35 -12.95
N ALA A 316 -8.45 12.23 -13.95
CA ALA A 316 -7.65 11.96 -15.13
C ALA A 316 -6.17 12.23 -14.90
N ASP A 317 -5.79 13.24 -14.10
CA ASP A 317 -4.40 13.71 -14.04
C ASP A 317 -4.05 14.55 -12.78
N TYR A 318 -2.74 14.68 -12.55
CA TYR A 318 -2.06 15.67 -11.71
C TYR A 318 -1.07 16.48 -12.55
#